data_AF-A0A0G0E786-F1
#
_entry.id   AF-A0A0G0E786-F1
#
_cell.length_a   1.000
_cell.length_b   1.000
_cell.length_c   1.000
_cell.angle_alpha   90.00
_cell.angle_beta   90.00
_cell.angle_gamma   90.00
#
_symmetry.space_group_name_H-M   'P 1'
#
loop_
_entity.id
_entity.type
_entity.pdbx_description
1 polymer ?
#
loop_
_entity_poly.entity_id
_entity_poly.type
_entity_poly.pdbx_seq_one_letter_code
_entity_poly.pdbx_strand_id
1 'polypeptide(L)'
;MALDLDTSTNTSVGNAVWNVKTNNYAGYTLTVFAGAAPAMVRSGGGGNVADYTPAIAETPETWSVAAGAVEFGFSADGADVIAAFAPTADTDCIAGADVPSAGLNWRDFDLTGSADQIATSAAKTSTSGTDTTLCVAVEQDTVYADSGTYTATITATATTL
;
A
#
# COMPACT_ATOMS: atom_id res chain seq x y z
N MET A 1 4.07 0.18 -12.24
CA MET A 1 5.00 0.78 -11.27
C MET A 1 6.22 -0.13 -11.19
N ALA A 2 7.42 0.43 -11.19
CA ALA A 2 8.65 -0.30 -10.94
C ALA A 2 9.16 0.09 -9.56
N LEU A 3 9.52 -0.90 -8.75
CA LEU A 3 10.19 -0.73 -7.47
C LEU A 3 11.54 -1.42 -7.62
N ASP A 4 12.63 -0.72 -7.34
CA ASP A 4 13.99 -1.20 -7.58
C ASP A 4 14.79 -1.18 -6.28
N LEU A 5 15.28 -2.36 -5.88
CA LEU A 5 16.25 -2.52 -4.79
C LEU A 5 17.60 -2.93 -5.38
N ASP A 6 18.67 -2.39 -4.82
CA ASP A 6 20.04 -2.78 -5.17
C ASP A 6 20.96 -2.74 -3.93
N THR A 7 22.26 -2.93 -4.11
CA THR A 7 23.20 -2.96 -2.96
C THR A 7 23.47 -1.59 -2.33
N SER A 8 23.03 -0.51 -2.97
CA SER A 8 23.08 0.89 -2.55
C SER A 8 21.69 1.51 -2.26
N THR A 9 20.62 0.85 -2.70
CA THR A 9 19.22 1.29 -2.55
C THR A 9 18.45 0.25 -1.74
N ASN A 10 18.16 0.57 -0.48
CA ASN A 10 17.51 -0.35 0.46
C ASN A 10 16.00 -0.19 0.53
N THR A 11 15.47 0.91 0.04
CA THR A 11 14.04 1.22 0.07
C THR A 11 13.59 1.58 -1.34
N SER A 12 12.37 1.22 -1.69
CA SER A 12 11.72 1.69 -2.90
C SER A 12 10.24 1.88 -2.65
N VAL A 13 9.71 2.99 -3.14
CA VAL A 13 8.32 3.38 -2.94
C VAL A 13 7.68 3.66 -4.28
N GLY A 14 6.41 3.30 -4.40
CA GLY A 14 5.64 3.74 -5.54
C GLY A 14 4.16 3.84 -5.25
N ASN A 15 3.43 4.37 -6.22
CA ASN A 15 2.03 4.71 -6.05
C ASN A 15 1.14 4.44 -7.28
N ALA A 16 -0.13 4.19 -7.01
CA ALA A 16 -1.17 4.09 -8.02
C ALA A 16 -2.37 4.92 -7.58
N VAL A 17 -2.97 5.68 -8.51
CA VAL A 17 -4.16 6.49 -8.23
C VAL A 17 -5.40 5.80 -8.77
N TRP A 18 -6.39 5.59 -7.91
CA TRP A 18 -7.74 5.19 -8.29
C TRP A 18 -8.71 6.34 -8.11
N ASN A 19 -9.38 6.71 -9.19
CA ASN A 19 -10.41 7.74 -9.20
C ASN A 19 -11.79 7.09 -9.10
N VAL A 20 -12.48 7.29 -7.98
CA VAL A 20 -13.85 6.80 -7.78
C VAL A 20 -14.85 7.86 -8.24
N LYS A 21 -15.84 7.45 -9.04
CA LYS A 21 -16.98 8.29 -9.44
C LYS A 21 -18.27 7.60 -9.08
N THR A 22 -19.10 8.24 -8.26
CA THR A 22 -20.44 7.75 -7.91
C THR A 22 -21.42 8.91 -7.86
N ASN A 23 -22.64 8.68 -8.37
CA ASN A 23 -23.77 9.59 -8.23
C ASN A 23 -24.70 9.21 -7.06
N ASN A 24 -24.38 8.15 -6.33
CA ASN A 24 -25.16 7.68 -5.21
C ASN A 24 -24.94 8.59 -3.99
N TYR A 25 -26.02 9.15 -3.44
CA TYR A 25 -25.97 10.04 -2.29
C TYR A 25 -25.56 9.35 -0.98
N ALA A 26 -25.67 8.03 -0.89
CA ALA A 26 -25.14 7.26 0.23
C ALA A 26 -23.60 7.10 0.15
N GLY A 27 -23.01 7.37 -1.02
CA GLY A 27 -21.57 7.39 -1.24
C GLY A 27 -20.97 6.05 -1.68
N TYR A 28 -19.77 5.73 -1.18
CA TYR A 28 -19.00 4.56 -1.61
C TYR A 28 -18.00 4.08 -0.55
N THR A 29 -17.55 2.83 -0.70
CA THR A 29 -16.32 2.31 -0.09
C THR A 29 -15.33 1.87 -1.17
N LEU A 30 -14.03 1.97 -0.88
CA LEU A 30 -12.95 1.47 -1.72
C LEU A 30 -12.13 0.47 -0.91
N THR A 31 -12.00 -0.74 -1.42
CA THR A 31 -11.18 -1.80 -0.83
C THR A 31 -10.04 -2.22 -1.75
N VAL A 32 -8.98 -2.78 -1.19
CA VAL A 32 -7.85 -3.38 -1.91
C VAL A 32 -7.64 -4.83 -1.50
N PHE A 33 -7.10 -5.63 -2.42
CA PHE A 33 -6.78 -7.03 -2.18
C PHE A 33 -5.53 -7.43 -2.96
N ALA A 34 -4.59 -8.10 -2.29
CA ALA A 34 -3.40 -8.67 -2.93
C ALA A 34 -3.72 -10.04 -3.54
N GLY A 35 -3.30 -10.26 -4.79
CA GLY A 35 -3.59 -11.51 -5.53
C GLY A 35 -2.74 -12.72 -5.13
N ALA A 36 -1.81 -12.57 -4.17
CA ALA A 36 -0.90 -13.61 -3.71
C ALA A 36 -0.56 -13.44 -2.22
N ALA A 37 -0.06 -14.51 -1.61
CA ALA A 37 0.39 -14.57 -0.22
C ALA A 37 1.77 -15.27 -0.14
N PRO A 38 2.89 -14.55 0.08
CA PRO A 38 3.00 -13.09 0.22
C PRO A 38 2.59 -12.28 -1.01
N ALA A 39 2.28 -11.00 -0.84
CA ALA A 39 1.77 -10.15 -1.91
C ALA A 39 2.77 -9.92 -3.06
N MET A 40 4.08 -9.83 -2.73
CA MET A 40 5.14 -9.56 -3.71
C MET A 40 5.91 -10.84 -4.07
N VAL A 41 5.62 -11.37 -5.25
CA VAL A 41 6.10 -12.68 -5.70
C VAL A 41 7.27 -12.54 -6.68
N ARG A 42 8.31 -13.35 -6.50
CA ARG A 42 9.45 -13.42 -7.43
C ARG A 42 9.10 -14.27 -8.66
N SER A 43 9.44 -13.75 -9.83
CA SER A 43 9.31 -14.48 -11.11
C SER A 43 10.15 -15.75 -11.08
N GLY A 44 9.57 -16.89 -11.46
CA GLY A 44 10.25 -18.20 -11.44
C GLY A 44 10.16 -18.95 -10.10
N GLY A 45 9.55 -18.36 -9.08
CA GLY A 45 9.29 -18.99 -7.77
C GLY A 45 10.45 -18.93 -6.78
N GLY A 46 10.13 -19.11 -5.50
CA GLY A 46 11.07 -18.99 -4.38
C GLY A 46 11.53 -17.56 -4.11
N GLY A 47 12.00 -17.27 -2.89
CA GLY A 47 12.56 -15.95 -2.55
C GLY A 47 11.58 -14.78 -2.69
N ASN A 48 10.29 -15.01 -2.43
CA ASN A 48 9.28 -13.94 -2.35
C ASN A 48 9.64 -12.95 -1.24
N VAL A 49 9.19 -11.70 -1.38
CA VAL A 49 9.32 -10.72 -0.30
C VAL A 49 8.18 -10.95 0.69
N ALA A 50 8.48 -10.96 1.98
CA ALA A 50 7.47 -11.13 3.02
C ALA A 50 6.55 -9.90 3.07
N ASP A 51 5.30 -10.07 3.51
CA ASP A 51 4.46 -8.92 3.80
C ASP A 51 4.99 -8.20 5.05
N TYR A 52 4.75 -6.89 5.10
CA TYR A 52 5.17 -6.02 6.20
C TYR A 52 4.63 -6.50 7.54
N THR A 53 5.46 -6.54 8.58
CA THR A 53 5.03 -7.04 9.89
C THR A 53 4.84 -5.88 10.87
N PRO A 54 3.63 -5.27 10.96
CA PRO A 54 3.39 -4.21 11.93
C PRO A 54 3.48 -4.76 13.37
N ALA A 55 3.82 -3.91 14.34
CA ALA A 55 3.92 -4.29 15.75
C ALA A 55 2.60 -4.87 16.30
N ILE A 56 1.47 -4.43 15.74
CA ILE A 56 0.16 -5.03 15.95
C ILE A 56 -0.39 -5.42 14.58
N ALA A 57 -0.67 -6.70 14.38
CA ALA A 57 -1.24 -7.22 13.14
C ALA A 57 -2.45 -6.40 12.69
N GLU A 58 -2.58 -6.17 11.38
CA GLU A 58 -3.68 -5.44 10.75
C GLU A 58 -3.80 -3.96 11.18
N THR A 59 -2.82 -3.42 11.90
CA THR A 59 -2.85 -2.04 12.39
C THR A 59 -1.81 -1.20 11.65
N PRO A 60 -2.22 -0.18 10.86
CA PRO A 60 -1.28 0.73 10.23
C PRO A 60 -0.39 1.44 11.25
N GLU A 61 0.90 1.52 10.98
CA GLU A 61 1.90 2.20 11.82
C GLU A 61 2.98 2.90 11.00
N THR A 62 3.89 3.62 11.66
CA THR A 62 5.03 4.21 10.97
C THR A 62 5.92 3.10 10.38
N TRP A 63 6.26 3.23 9.09
CA TRP A 63 7.07 2.25 8.38
C TRP A 63 8.41 2.01 9.07
N SER A 64 8.70 0.75 9.37
CA SER A 64 10.01 0.31 9.84
C SER A 64 10.20 -1.18 9.62
N VAL A 65 11.23 -1.58 8.87
CA VAL A 65 11.59 -2.99 8.66
C VAL A 65 12.68 -3.39 9.64
N ALA A 66 12.55 -4.57 10.23
CA ALA A 66 13.53 -5.07 11.19
C ALA A 66 14.82 -5.55 10.50
N ALA A 67 15.95 -5.37 11.19
CA ALA A 67 17.24 -5.90 10.74
C ALA A 67 17.14 -7.42 10.48
N GLY A 68 17.54 -7.82 9.27
CA GLY A 68 17.52 -9.21 8.81
C GLY A 68 16.30 -9.55 7.97
N ALA A 69 15.44 -8.57 7.67
CA ALA A 69 14.21 -8.76 6.89
C ALA A 69 14.22 -8.02 5.56
N VAL A 70 13.36 -8.50 4.66
CA VAL A 70 12.94 -7.82 3.44
C VAL A 70 11.42 -7.88 3.41
N GLU A 71 10.77 -6.74 3.43
CA GLU A 71 9.32 -6.65 3.61
C GLU A 71 8.65 -5.71 2.60
N PHE A 72 7.40 -6.02 2.27
CA PHE A 72 6.56 -5.27 1.35
C PHE A 72 5.21 -4.95 2.02
N GLY A 73 4.80 -3.70 1.96
CA GLY A 73 3.52 -3.28 2.54
C GLY A 73 2.93 -2.10 1.80
N PHE A 74 1.82 -1.59 2.34
CA PHE A 74 1.07 -0.52 1.71
C PHE A 74 0.56 0.53 2.69
N SER A 75 0.24 1.68 2.13
CA SER A 75 -0.50 2.77 2.75
C SER A 75 -1.49 3.36 1.74
N ALA A 76 -2.28 4.35 2.16
CA ALA A 76 -3.16 5.09 1.29
C ALA A 76 -3.16 6.58 1.66
N ASP A 77 -3.34 7.42 0.65
CA ASP A 77 -3.53 8.86 0.77
C ASP A 77 -4.74 9.35 -0.05
N GLY A 78 -5.42 10.39 0.43
CA GLY A 78 -6.56 11.00 -0.23
C GLY A 78 -7.63 11.51 0.73
N ALA A 79 -8.54 12.35 0.21
CA ALA A 79 -9.55 13.04 1.02
C ALA A 79 -10.54 12.10 1.73
N ASP A 80 -10.86 10.97 1.10
CA ASP A 80 -11.79 9.96 1.61
C ASP A 80 -11.05 8.76 2.25
N VAL A 81 -9.71 8.81 2.36
CA VAL A 81 -8.92 7.74 2.99
C VAL A 81 -9.22 7.65 4.48
N ILE A 82 -9.32 6.42 4.99
CA ILE A 82 -9.57 6.20 6.41
C ILE A 82 -8.39 6.71 7.25
N ALA A 83 -8.69 7.40 8.35
CA ALA A 83 -7.69 8.09 9.16
C ALA A 83 -6.57 7.20 9.72
N ALA A 84 -6.76 5.88 9.73
CA ALA A 84 -5.73 4.93 10.15
C ALA A 84 -4.49 4.96 9.22
N PHE A 85 -4.66 5.15 7.91
CA PHE A 85 -3.56 5.20 6.93
C PHE A 85 -2.96 6.60 6.75
N ALA A 86 -3.77 7.65 6.93
CA ALA A 86 -3.35 9.04 6.78
C ALA A 86 -3.58 9.80 8.10
N PRO A 87 -2.79 9.53 9.16
CA PRO A 87 -2.95 10.19 10.46
C PRO A 87 -2.59 11.68 10.39
N THR A 88 -1.82 12.08 9.38
CA THR A 88 -1.48 13.47 9.08
C THR A 88 -1.86 13.80 7.64
N ALA A 89 -1.97 15.09 7.32
CA ALA A 89 -2.29 15.56 5.97
C ALA A 89 -1.07 15.54 5.05
N ASP A 90 -0.37 14.40 4.97
CA ASP A 90 0.60 14.17 3.91
C ASP A 90 -0.14 14.03 2.56
N THR A 91 0.57 14.27 1.47
CA THR A 91 0.03 14.19 0.10
C THR A 91 0.95 13.39 -0.82
N ASP A 92 2.02 12.81 -0.28
CA ASP A 92 2.98 12.01 -1.03
C ASP A 92 3.25 10.69 -0.32
N CYS A 93 3.46 9.63 -1.10
CA CYS A 93 3.90 8.35 -0.59
C CYS A 93 5.37 8.38 -0.14
N ILE A 94 6.14 9.40 -0.56
CA ILE A 94 7.60 9.48 -0.39
C ILE A 94 7.99 10.69 0.47
N ALA A 95 8.76 10.47 1.54
CA ALA A 95 9.36 11.54 2.36
C ALA A 95 10.63 12.17 1.72
N GLY A 96 11.21 11.47 0.74
CA GLY A 96 12.36 11.88 -0.07
C GLY A 96 12.99 10.64 -0.71
N ALA A 97 13.51 10.75 -1.94
CA ALA A 97 14.21 9.69 -2.71
C ALA A 97 14.01 8.25 -2.19
N ASP A 98 12.85 7.65 -2.50
CA ASP A 98 12.50 6.27 -2.17
C ASP A 98 12.37 5.92 -0.68
N VAL A 99 12.22 6.92 0.20
CA VAL A 99 11.92 6.74 1.63
C VAL A 99 10.39 6.80 1.82
N PRO A 100 9.76 5.78 2.44
CA PRO A 100 8.34 5.79 2.77
C PRO A 100 7.98 7.04 3.59
N SER A 101 6.85 7.68 3.24
CA SER A 101 6.33 8.83 4.00
C SER A 101 6.17 8.50 5.49
N ALA A 102 6.69 9.39 6.33
CA ALA A 102 6.46 9.37 7.78
C ALA A 102 5.14 10.05 8.20
N GLY A 103 4.46 10.72 7.27
CA GLY A 103 3.12 11.30 7.48
C GLY A 103 1.99 10.30 7.24
N LEU A 104 2.32 9.17 6.59
CA LEU A 104 1.45 8.03 6.36
C LEU A 104 1.77 6.87 7.32
N ASN A 105 0.76 6.04 7.55
CA ASN A 105 0.89 4.77 8.27
C ASN A 105 0.74 3.60 7.30
N TRP A 106 1.47 2.54 7.56
CA TRP A 106 1.70 1.42 6.67
C TRP A 106 1.37 0.11 7.35
N ARG A 107 0.90 -0.88 6.58
CA ARG A 107 0.62 -2.24 7.05
C ARG A 107 0.76 -3.27 5.93
N ASP A 108 0.68 -4.55 6.28
CA ASP A 108 0.45 -5.65 5.37
C ASP A 108 -0.95 -5.66 4.76
N PHE A 109 -1.07 -6.31 3.61
CA PHE A 109 -2.33 -6.72 2.99
C PHE A 109 -2.97 -7.84 3.79
N ASP A 110 -4.29 -7.77 4.02
CA ASP A 110 -5.05 -8.88 4.60
C ASP A 110 -5.13 -10.04 3.59
N LEU A 111 -4.45 -11.13 3.91
CA LEU A 111 -4.39 -12.34 3.09
C LEU A 111 -5.40 -13.41 3.53
N THR A 112 -6.23 -13.13 4.54
CA THR A 112 -7.26 -14.06 5.04
C THR A 112 -8.51 -14.12 4.15
N GLY A 113 -8.55 -13.28 3.11
CA GLY A 113 -9.62 -13.23 2.11
C GLY A 113 -10.61 -12.08 2.30
N SER A 114 -10.44 -11.25 3.34
CA SER A 114 -11.07 -9.93 3.40
C SER A 114 -10.31 -8.95 2.51
N ALA A 115 -11.04 -8.03 1.86
CA ALA A 115 -10.40 -6.90 1.21
C ALA A 115 -10.20 -5.77 2.23
N ASP A 116 -9.03 -5.15 2.23
CA ASP A 116 -8.68 -4.02 3.08
C ASP A 116 -9.45 -2.77 2.65
N GLN A 117 -10.31 -2.24 3.51
CA GLN A 117 -10.95 -0.96 3.24
C GLN A 117 -9.95 0.18 3.44
N ILE A 118 -9.71 0.98 2.39
CA ILE A 118 -8.75 2.08 2.43
C ILE A 118 -9.43 3.45 2.34
N ALA A 119 -10.61 3.55 1.74
CA ALA A 119 -11.36 4.81 1.65
C ALA A 119 -12.87 4.61 1.77
N THR A 120 -13.55 5.67 2.20
CA THR A 120 -15.01 5.71 2.34
C THR A 120 -15.54 7.14 2.25
N SER A 121 -16.68 7.29 1.60
CA SER A 121 -17.42 8.55 1.55
C SER A 121 -18.89 8.31 1.82
N ALA A 122 -19.50 9.18 2.61
CA ALA A 122 -20.95 9.16 2.88
C ALA A 122 -21.74 10.06 1.93
N ALA A 123 -21.13 10.46 0.80
CA ALA A 123 -21.73 11.34 -0.19
C ALA A 123 -21.33 10.91 -1.61
N LYS A 124 -22.13 11.36 -2.59
CA LYS A 124 -21.75 11.27 -4.00
C LYS A 124 -20.46 12.05 -4.27
N THR A 125 -19.72 11.63 -5.30
CA THR A 125 -18.56 12.39 -5.76
C THR A 125 -19.00 13.57 -6.62
N SER A 126 -18.09 14.52 -6.84
CA SER A 126 -18.25 15.49 -7.93
C SER A 126 -18.10 14.80 -9.30
N THR A 127 -18.26 15.55 -10.39
CA THR A 127 -18.02 15.04 -11.75
C THR A 127 -16.55 14.70 -12.02
N SER A 128 -15.60 15.23 -11.23
CA SER A 128 -14.18 14.85 -11.33
C SER A 128 -13.88 13.53 -10.64
N GLY A 129 -14.78 13.03 -9.78
CA GLY A 129 -14.49 11.91 -8.89
C GLY A 129 -13.67 12.33 -7.67
N THR A 130 -13.36 11.35 -6.84
CA THR A 130 -12.41 11.46 -5.72
C THR A 130 -11.22 10.54 -6.01
N ASP A 131 -10.01 11.08 -5.93
CA ASP A 131 -8.78 10.30 -6.05
C ASP A 131 -8.42 9.67 -4.70
N THR A 132 -7.99 8.41 -4.75
CA THR A 132 -7.30 7.71 -3.67
C THR A 132 -6.00 7.17 -4.22
N THR A 133 -4.90 7.54 -3.58
CA THR A 133 -3.55 7.10 -3.91
C THR A 133 -3.22 5.89 -3.05
N LEU A 134 -3.05 4.72 -3.66
CA LEU A 134 -2.40 3.59 -3.00
C LEU A 134 -0.88 3.84 -3.02
N CYS A 135 -0.26 3.79 -1.85
CA CYS A 135 1.17 3.78 -1.68
C CYS A 135 1.64 2.35 -1.39
N VAL A 136 2.74 1.92 -2.00
CA VAL A 136 3.39 0.65 -1.66
C VAL A 136 4.88 0.91 -1.42
N ALA A 137 5.44 0.18 -0.47
CA ALA A 137 6.85 0.26 -0.12
C ALA A 137 7.44 -1.13 -0.04
N VAL A 138 8.70 -1.25 -0.45
CA VAL A 138 9.55 -2.40 -0.18
C VAL A 138 10.84 -1.91 0.48
N GLU A 139 11.29 -2.61 1.50
CA GLU A 139 12.55 -2.33 2.17
C GLU A 139 13.30 -3.62 2.51
N GLN A 140 14.62 -3.56 2.38
CA GLN A 140 15.56 -4.57 2.85
C GLN A 140 16.47 -3.95 3.92
N ASP A 141 16.64 -4.60 5.07
CA ASP A 141 17.52 -4.10 6.13
C ASP A 141 18.56 -5.14 6.56
N THR A 142 19.84 -4.78 6.47
CA THR A 142 21.03 -5.62 6.75
C THR A 142 21.15 -6.95 5.98
N VAL A 143 20.16 -7.30 5.17
CA VAL A 143 20.14 -8.40 4.20
C VAL A 143 19.65 -7.88 2.85
N TYR A 144 19.89 -8.64 1.79
CA TYR A 144 19.44 -8.29 0.44
C TYR A 144 18.34 -9.22 -0.02
N ALA A 145 17.38 -8.67 -0.77
CA ALA A 145 16.42 -9.48 -1.52
C ALA A 145 17.17 -10.37 -2.53
N ASP A 146 16.63 -11.55 -2.80
CA ASP A 146 17.17 -12.40 -3.86
C ASP A 146 17.11 -11.67 -5.21
N SER A 147 18.20 -11.68 -5.98
CA SER A 147 18.18 -11.04 -7.30
C SER A 147 17.05 -11.59 -8.17
N GLY A 148 16.24 -10.72 -8.77
CA GLY A 148 15.14 -11.16 -9.61
C GLY A 148 14.12 -10.07 -9.89
N THR A 149 13.11 -10.44 -10.70
CA THR A 149 11.96 -9.58 -10.96
C THR A 149 10.81 -9.98 -10.04
N TYR A 150 10.28 -9.01 -9.32
CA TYR A 150 9.17 -9.17 -8.40
C TYR A 150 7.89 -8.56 -8.95
N THR A 151 6.74 -9.12 -8.59
CA THR A 151 5.43 -8.60 -8.99
C THR A 151 4.43 -8.76 -7.86
N ALA A 152 3.80 -7.64 -7.50
CA ALA A 152 2.60 -7.62 -6.67
C ALA A 152 1.41 -7.21 -7.54
N THR A 153 0.31 -7.97 -7.46
CA THR A 153 -0.94 -7.64 -8.17
C THR A 153 -1.98 -7.22 -7.14
N ILE A 154 -2.30 -5.93 -7.13
CA ILE A 154 -3.30 -5.37 -6.20
C ILE A 154 -4.58 -5.04 -6.98
N THR A 155 -5.71 -5.56 -6.50
CA THR A 155 -7.04 -5.29 -7.05
C THR A 155 -7.77 -4.31 -6.15
N ALA A 156 -8.22 -3.19 -6.71
CA ALA A 156 -9.11 -2.26 -6.00
C ALA A 156 -10.57 -2.43 -6.42
N THR A 157 -11.49 -2.40 -5.45
CA THR A 157 -12.93 -2.51 -5.67
C THR A 157 -13.66 -1.34 -5.04
N ALA A 158 -14.31 -0.52 -5.86
CA ALA A 158 -15.22 0.52 -5.38
C ALA A 158 -16.66 -0.03 -5.33
N THR A 159 -17.32 0.10 -4.18
CA THR A 159 -18.71 -0.32 -3.97
C THR A 159 -19.56 0.88 -3.59
N THR A 160 -20.64 1.16 -4.34
CA THR A 160 -21.60 2.20 -3.96
C THR A 160 -22.47 1.73 -2.81
N LEU A 161 -22.78 2.63 -1.86
CA LEU A 161 -23.51 2.30 -0.63
C LEU A 161 -25.04 2.34 -0.75
#